data_AF-A0A101U5H4-F1
#
_entry.id   AF-A0A101U5H4-F1
#
_cell.length_a   1.000
_cell.length_b   1.000
_cell.length_c   1.000
_cell.angle_alpha   90.00
_cell.angle_beta   90.00
_cell.angle_gamma   90.00
#
_symmetry.space_group_name_H-M   'P 1'
#
loop_
_entity.id
_entity.type
_entity.pdbx_description
1 polymer ?
#
loop_
_entity_poly.entity_id
_entity_poly.type
_entity_poly.pdbx_seq_one_letter_code
_entity_poly.pdbx_strand_id
1 'polypeptide(L)'
;MNPDPKADEWEQALARAGLIAAADQPPALCTEAHWDYVGIRGVLAVVLQALAQQTGRTPEDVPLEVLQRHCERGPGHVRDLAVVLVGDSLAYSLDTDPAAPVPAAGDPARATWLWLTRLWPPEPPDDVDGLPPSRPRPRWDGMPRGIARGNPGAAVDLLPLSAADAATAAMNAM
;
A
#
# COMPACT_ATOMS: atom_id res chain seq x y z
N MET A 1 14.05 -7.82 -26.64
CA MET A 1 12.70 -7.77 -26.04
C MET A 1 12.63 -6.43 -25.35
N ASN A 2 11.85 -5.49 -25.88
CA ASN A 2 11.70 -4.19 -25.22
C ASN A 2 10.88 -4.42 -23.95
N PRO A 3 11.26 -3.80 -22.81
CA PRO A 3 10.43 -3.84 -21.62
C PRO A 3 9.06 -3.24 -21.93
N ASP A 4 8.02 -3.75 -21.26
CA ASP A 4 6.69 -3.17 -21.33
C ASP A 4 6.76 -1.80 -20.65
N PRO A 5 6.51 -0.67 -21.36
CA PRO A 5 6.62 0.67 -20.78
C PRO A 5 5.75 0.85 -19.52
N LYS A 6 4.66 0.08 -19.38
CA LYS A 6 3.83 0.11 -18.17
C LYS A 6 4.50 -0.55 -16.96
N ALA A 7 5.32 -1.57 -17.19
CA ALA A 7 6.09 -2.21 -16.12
C ALA A 7 7.16 -1.24 -15.60
N ASP A 8 7.85 -0.54 -16.50
CA ASP A 8 8.87 0.45 -16.16
C ASP A 8 8.28 1.63 -15.38
N GLU A 9 7.10 2.13 -15.75
CA GLU A 9 6.39 3.19 -15.02
C GLU A 9 5.99 2.75 -13.60
N TRP A 10 5.47 1.54 -13.44
CA TRP A 10 5.11 1.04 -12.11
C TRP A 10 6.33 0.86 -11.20
N GLU A 11 7.45 0.39 -11.75
CA GLU A 11 8.72 0.30 -11.02
C GLU A 11 9.21 1.69 -10.56
N GLN A 12 9.09 2.71 -11.41
CA GLN A 12 9.40 4.10 -11.04
C GLN A 12 8.47 4.60 -9.91
N ALA A 13 7.17 4.34 -10.01
CA ALA A 13 6.22 4.71 -8.96
C ALA A 13 6.57 4.05 -7.62
N LEU A 14 6.90 2.76 -7.61
CA LEU A 14 7.32 2.04 -6.41
C LEU A 14 8.65 2.52 -5.85
N ALA A 15 9.64 2.80 -6.71
CA ALA A 15 10.94 3.30 -6.29
C ALA A 15 10.80 4.68 -5.63
N ARG A 16 10.06 5.60 -6.28
CA ARG A 16 9.79 6.92 -5.74
C ARG A 16 8.98 6.86 -4.45
N ALA A 17 7.96 6.01 -4.40
CA ALA A 17 7.18 5.76 -3.19
C ALA A 17 8.06 5.25 -2.03
N GLY A 18 9.06 4.42 -2.31
CA GLY A 18 10.03 3.94 -1.31
C GLY A 18 10.86 5.08 -0.72
N LEU A 19 11.36 5.99 -1.57
CA LEU A 19 12.09 7.18 -1.11
C LEU A 19 11.22 8.09 -0.22
N ILE A 20 9.96 8.28 -0.61
CA ILE A 20 9.01 9.12 0.15
C ILE A 20 8.63 8.45 1.47
N ALA A 21 8.29 7.16 1.46
CA ALA A 21 7.94 6.40 2.66
C ALA A 21 9.09 6.38 3.68
N ALA A 22 10.35 6.32 3.21
CA ALA A 22 11.52 6.33 4.06
C ALA A 22 11.79 7.68 4.75
N ALA A 23 11.20 8.79 4.27
CA ALA A 23 11.45 10.12 4.82
C ALA A 23 10.90 10.30 6.25
N ASP A 24 9.85 9.56 6.62
CA ASP A 24 9.20 9.64 7.94
C ASP A 24 9.50 8.44 8.84
N GLN A 25 10.36 7.52 8.40
CA GLN A 25 10.64 6.28 9.13
C GLN A 25 12.12 6.08 9.46
N PRO A 26 12.46 5.50 10.62
CA PRO A 26 13.82 5.05 10.91
C PRO A 26 14.30 4.05 9.84
N PRO A 27 15.57 4.11 9.38
CA PRO A 27 16.08 3.22 8.33
C PRO A 27 15.91 1.72 8.61
N ALA A 28 15.90 1.31 9.89
CA ALA A 28 15.69 -0.08 10.28
C ALA A 28 14.28 -0.61 9.96
N LEU A 29 13.29 0.28 9.83
CA LEU A 29 11.90 -0.05 9.49
C LEU A 29 11.63 0.01 7.98
N CYS A 30 12.51 0.63 7.19
CA CYS A 30 12.35 0.81 5.75
C CYS A 30 12.70 -0.46 4.95
N THR A 31 12.02 -1.57 5.22
CA THR A 31 12.29 -2.87 4.61
C THR A 31 11.02 -3.62 4.23
N GLU A 32 11.12 -4.52 3.24
CA GLU A 32 10.01 -5.41 2.83
C GLU A 32 9.60 -6.43 3.92
N ALA A 33 10.29 -6.43 5.06
CA ALA A 33 9.90 -7.20 6.23
C ALA A 33 8.93 -6.45 7.15
N HIS A 34 8.69 -5.15 6.95
CA HIS A 34 7.82 -4.34 7.80
C HIS A 34 6.51 -3.97 7.11
N TRP A 35 5.40 -4.33 7.74
CA TRP A 35 4.07 -4.12 7.16
C TRP A 35 3.76 -2.64 6.94
N ASP A 36 4.12 -1.78 7.90
CA ASP A 36 3.86 -0.34 7.82
C ASP A 36 4.58 0.29 6.62
N TYR A 37 5.86 -0.05 6.41
CA TYR A 37 6.63 0.43 5.27
C TYR A 37 6.07 -0.07 3.94
N VAL A 38 5.80 -1.38 3.83
CA VAL A 38 5.22 -1.97 2.61
C VAL A 38 3.87 -1.34 2.29
N GLY A 39 3.02 -1.12 3.30
CA GLY A 39 1.70 -0.52 3.12
C GLY A 39 1.74 0.95 2.74
N ILE A 40 2.56 1.77 3.42
CA ILE A 40 2.71 3.20 3.08
C ILE A 40 3.30 3.35 1.67
N ARG A 41 4.36 2.59 1.35
CA ARG A 41 4.97 2.56 0.01
C ARG A 41 3.95 2.12 -1.05
N GLY A 42 3.14 1.10 -0.77
CA GLY A 42 2.10 0.66 -1.69
C GLY A 42 1.04 1.72 -1.96
N VAL A 43 0.52 2.38 -0.91
CA VAL A 43 -0.46 3.47 -1.05
C VAL A 43 0.11 4.62 -1.88
N LEU A 44 1.33 5.05 -1.57
CA LEU A 44 2.03 6.11 -2.31
C LEU A 44 2.21 5.74 -3.79
N ALA A 45 2.63 4.51 -4.08
CA ALA A 45 2.84 4.04 -5.45
C ALA A 45 1.54 4.05 -6.28
N VAL A 46 0.42 3.60 -5.67
CA VAL A 46 -0.90 3.65 -6.32
C VAL A 46 -1.31 5.09 -6.63
N VAL A 47 -1.18 6.01 -5.67
CA VAL A 47 -1.56 7.41 -5.88
C VAL A 47 -0.65 8.08 -6.92
N LEU A 48 0.67 7.87 -6.84
CA LEU A 48 1.64 8.38 -7.82
C LEU A 48 1.31 7.91 -9.23
N GLN A 49 1.13 6.60 -9.43
CA GLN A 49 0.86 6.03 -10.75
C GLN A 49 -0.50 6.51 -11.30
N ALA A 50 -1.54 6.57 -10.47
CA ALA A 50 -2.84 7.05 -10.89
C ALA A 50 -2.79 8.53 -11.33
N LEU A 51 -2.10 9.39 -10.57
CA LEU A 51 -1.93 10.80 -10.90
C LEU A 51 -1.07 11.00 -12.16
N ALA A 52 0.00 10.22 -12.31
CA ALA A 52 0.84 10.20 -13.51
C ALA A 52 -0.01 9.91 -14.76
N GLN A 53 -0.82 8.85 -14.73
CA GLN A 53 -1.70 8.48 -15.85
C GLN A 53 -2.79 9.52 -16.12
N GLN A 54 -3.43 10.07 -15.09
CA GLN A 54 -4.47 11.09 -15.25
C GLN A 54 -3.94 12.40 -15.84
N THR A 55 -2.67 12.73 -15.58
CA THR A 55 -2.06 13.99 -16.02
C THR A 55 -1.13 13.85 -17.22
N GLY A 56 -0.94 12.63 -17.75
CA GLY A 56 -0.01 12.35 -18.84
C GLY A 56 1.44 12.64 -18.48
N ARG A 57 1.82 12.39 -17.22
CA ARG A 57 3.16 12.61 -16.65
C ARG A 57 3.79 11.29 -16.25
N THR A 58 5.08 11.31 -15.93
CA THR A 58 5.73 10.19 -15.25
C THR A 58 5.44 10.22 -13.74
N PRO A 59 5.56 9.08 -13.03
CA PRO A 59 5.47 9.06 -11.59
C PRO A 59 6.48 9.97 -10.89
N GLU A 60 7.62 10.31 -11.50
CA GLU A 60 8.62 11.23 -10.95
C GLU A 60 8.21 12.70 -11.02
N ASP A 61 7.39 13.07 -11.99
CA ASP A 61 6.95 14.45 -12.25
C ASP A 61 5.72 14.88 -11.43
N VAL A 62 5.16 13.97 -10.62
CA VAL A 62 4.03 14.30 -9.73
C VAL A 62 4.54 15.16 -8.55
N PRO A 63 4.06 16.39 -8.32
CA PRO A 63 4.53 17.19 -7.19
C PRO A 63 4.18 16.57 -5.84
N LEU A 64 5.05 16.71 -4.84
CA LEU A 64 4.82 16.13 -3.50
C LEU A 64 3.60 16.75 -2.81
N GLU A 65 3.33 18.03 -3.01
CA GLU A 65 2.15 18.74 -2.49
C GLU A 65 0.85 18.19 -3.09
N VAL A 66 0.90 17.76 -4.35
CA VAL A 66 -0.24 17.14 -5.03
C VAL A 66 -0.46 15.74 -4.46
N LEU A 67 0.59 14.93 -4.36
CA LEU A 67 0.54 13.61 -3.75
C LEU A 67 -0.01 13.65 -2.32
N GLN A 68 0.55 14.51 -1.47
CA GLN A 68 0.15 14.73 -0.08
C GLN A 68 -1.35 15.05 0.02
N ARG A 69 -1.83 16.06 -0.73
CA ARG A 69 -3.24 16.44 -0.74
C ARG A 69 -4.17 15.29 -1.15
N HIS A 70 -3.76 14.45 -2.09
CA HIS A 70 -4.55 13.30 -2.51
C HIS A 70 -4.61 12.20 -1.44
N CYS A 71 -3.52 11.96 -0.72
CA CYS A 71 -3.48 11.04 0.42
C CYS A 71 -4.32 11.54 1.60
N GLU A 72 -4.32 12.85 1.91
CA GLU A 72 -5.12 13.45 2.99
C GLU A 72 -6.63 13.32 2.81
N ARG A 73 -7.10 13.19 1.56
CA ARG A 73 -8.52 12.96 1.26
C ARG A 73 -9.01 11.59 1.72
N GLY A 74 -8.11 10.72 2.16
CA GLY A 74 -8.43 9.48 2.84
C GLY A 74 -8.73 8.31 1.89
N PRO A 75 -9.18 7.18 2.46
CA PRO A 75 -9.18 5.89 1.77
C PRO A 75 -10.17 5.80 0.61
N GLY A 76 -11.35 6.43 0.72
CA GLY A 76 -12.30 6.49 -0.39
C GLY A 76 -11.70 7.12 -1.65
N HIS A 77 -10.99 8.25 -1.47
CA HIS A 77 -10.33 8.93 -2.59
C HIS A 77 -9.17 8.11 -3.19
N VAL A 78 -8.42 7.38 -2.36
CA VAL A 78 -7.36 6.48 -2.85
C VAL A 78 -7.96 5.33 -3.69
N ARG A 79 -9.11 4.78 -3.27
CA ARG A 79 -9.86 3.78 -4.05
C ARG A 79 -10.35 4.35 -5.38
N ASP A 80 -10.88 5.58 -5.39
CA ASP A 80 -11.29 6.26 -6.63
C ASP A 80 -10.12 6.40 -7.63
N LEU A 81 -8.93 6.75 -7.14
CA LEU A 81 -7.73 6.84 -7.96
C LEU A 81 -7.30 5.47 -8.52
N ALA A 82 -7.41 4.41 -7.71
CA ALA A 82 -7.02 3.06 -8.09
C ALA A 82 -7.84 2.49 -9.26
N VAL A 83 -9.06 3.00 -9.51
CA VAL A 83 -9.90 2.62 -10.66
C VAL A 83 -9.12 2.63 -11.98
N VAL A 84 -8.26 3.64 -12.18
CA VAL A 84 -7.47 3.78 -13.42
C VAL A 84 -6.46 2.63 -13.59
N LEU A 85 -5.99 2.04 -12.47
CA LEU A 85 -4.96 1.01 -12.47
C LEU A 85 -5.56 -0.40 -12.51
N VAL A 86 -6.60 -0.65 -11.72
CA VAL A 86 -7.11 -2.00 -11.48
C VAL A 86 -8.56 -2.22 -11.94
N GLY A 87 -9.22 -1.17 -12.44
CA GLY A 87 -10.62 -1.16 -12.84
C GLY A 87 -11.59 -1.02 -11.65
N ASP A 88 -12.80 -0.53 -11.91
CA ASP A 88 -13.82 -0.22 -10.89
C ASP A 88 -14.10 -1.40 -9.96
N SER A 89 -14.34 -2.59 -10.52
CA SER A 89 -14.74 -3.76 -9.74
C SER A 89 -13.70 -4.13 -8.68
N LEU A 90 -12.41 -3.94 -8.96
CA LEU A 90 -11.36 -4.31 -8.02
C LEU A 90 -10.97 -3.14 -7.10
N ALA A 91 -11.05 -1.90 -7.58
CA ALA A 91 -10.84 -0.70 -6.77
C ALA A 91 -11.84 -0.60 -5.60
N TYR A 92 -13.09 -0.98 -5.83
CA TYR A 92 -14.13 -0.95 -4.80
C TYR A 92 -14.40 -2.30 -4.16
N SER A 93 -13.61 -3.34 -4.45
CA SER A 93 -13.74 -4.60 -3.74
C SER A 93 -13.46 -4.36 -2.25
N LEU A 94 -14.48 -4.59 -1.44
CA LEU A 94 -14.30 -4.92 -0.04
C LEU A 94 -13.92 -6.41 -0.03
N ASP A 95 -13.05 -6.82 0.88
CA ASP A 95 -12.90 -8.24 1.21
C ASP A 95 -12.15 -9.11 0.18
N THR A 96 -10.88 -8.77 -0.09
CA THR A 96 -9.95 -9.81 -0.57
C THR A 96 -9.63 -10.72 0.62
N ASP A 97 -10.08 -11.99 0.57
CA ASP A 97 -9.70 -13.01 1.54
C ASP A 97 -8.16 -13.00 1.70
N PRO A 98 -7.60 -12.93 2.92
CA PRO A 98 -6.16 -13.06 3.12
C PRO A 98 -5.56 -14.35 2.53
N ALA A 99 -6.36 -15.39 2.30
CA ALA A 99 -5.97 -16.60 1.60
C ALA A 99 -6.12 -16.54 0.07
N ALA A 100 -6.69 -15.45 -0.48
CA ALA A 100 -6.82 -15.31 -1.93
C ALA A 100 -5.43 -15.25 -2.58
N PRO A 101 -5.21 -16.01 -3.66
CA PRO A 101 -3.95 -15.98 -4.38
C PRO A 101 -3.72 -14.58 -4.95
N VAL A 102 -2.52 -14.03 -4.70
CA VAL A 102 -2.06 -12.85 -5.42
C VAL A 102 -1.84 -13.27 -6.88
N PRO A 103 -2.34 -12.50 -7.87
CA PRO A 103 -2.16 -12.79 -9.28
C PRO A 103 -0.69 -13.04 -9.59
N ALA A 104 -0.43 -13.93 -10.56
CA ALA A 104 0.93 -14.15 -11.06
C ALA A 104 1.55 -12.83 -11.54
N ALA A 105 2.89 -12.79 -11.60
CA ALA A 105 3.74 -11.60 -11.81
C ALA A 105 3.47 -10.73 -13.06
N GLY A 106 2.42 -11.01 -13.84
CA GLY A 106 2.06 -10.26 -15.04
C GLY A 106 1.37 -8.91 -14.79
N ASP A 107 0.97 -8.60 -13.55
CA ASP A 107 0.37 -7.29 -13.21
C ASP A 107 0.76 -6.86 -11.77
N PRO A 108 1.91 -6.18 -11.61
CA PRO A 108 2.43 -5.82 -10.31
C PRO A 108 1.59 -4.74 -9.61
N ALA A 109 0.94 -3.83 -10.35
CA ALA A 109 0.03 -2.83 -9.77
C ALA A 109 -1.19 -3.50 -9.14
N ARG A 110 -1.79 -4.46 -9.85
CA ARG A 110 -2.91 -5.25 -9.33
C ARG A 110 -2.52 -6.13 -8.14
N ALA A 111 -1.33 -6.72 -8.16
CA ALA A 111 -0.80 -7.50 -7.04
C ALA A 111 -0.63 -6.63 -5.78
N THR A 112 -0.05 -5.44 -5.91
CA THR A 112 0.06 -4.48 -4.81
C THR A 112 -1.31 -4.04 -4.30
N TRP A 113 -2.26 -3.74 -5.20
CA TRP A 113 -3.61 -3.37 -4.78
C TRP A 113 -4.34 -4.46 -3.99
N LEU A 114 -4.20 -5.71 -4.42
CA LEU A 114 -4.77 -6.86 -3.70
C LEU A 114 -4.15 -7.07 -2.32
N TRP A 115 -2.86 -6.81 -2.17
CA TRP A 115 -2.22 -6.79 -0.86
C TRP A 115 -2.75 -5.64 0.00
N LEU A 116 -2.90 -4.44 -0.58
CA LEU A 116 -3.38 -3.25 0.14
C LEU A 116 -4.85 -3.37 0.59
N THR A 117 -5.67 -4.11 -0.14
CA THR A 117 -7.11 -4.34 0.13
C THR A 117 -7.38 -5.60 0.96
N ARG A 118 -6.34 -6.37 1.28
CA ARG A 118 -6.44 -7.58 2.09
C ARG A 118 -6.90 -7.24 3.52
N LEU A 119 -7.92 -7.95 4.02
CA LEU A 119 -8.29 -7.88 5.42
C LEU A 119 -7.33 -8.69 6.29
N TRP A 120 -7.05 -8.16 7.48
CA TRP A 120 -6.09 -8.75 8.42
C TRP A 120 -6.81 -9.17 9.70
N PRO A 121 -7.44 -10.35 9.74
CA PRO A 121 -8.33 -10.73 10.85
C PRO A 121 -7.71 -10.44 12.22
N PRO A 122 -8.53 -10.02 13.20
CA PRO A 122 -8.03 -9.70 14.53
C PRO A 122 -7.32 -10.92 15.11
N GLU A 123 -6.44 -10.67 16.08
CA GLU A 123 -5.82 -11.77 16.80
C GLU A 123 -6.95 -12.61 17.41
N PRO A 124 -7.00 -13.93 17.16
CA PRO A 124 -7.92 -14.77 17.91
C PRO A 124 -7.62 -14.52 19.39
N PRO A 125 -8.64 -14.36 20.24
CA PRO A 125 -8.39 -14.27 21.67
C PRO A 125 -7.54 -15.46 22.10
N ASP A 126 -6.62 -15.22 23.04
CA ASP A 126 -5.97 -16.28 23.79
C ASP A 126 -7.09 -17.05 24.49
N ASP A 127 -7.49 -18.11 23.82
CA ASP A 127 -8.66 -18.97 23.93
C ASP A 127 -9.48 -18.91 25.25
N VAL A 128 -10.81 -18.91 25.11
CA VAL A 128 -11.76 -19.06 26.23
C VAL A 128 -11.58 -20.43 26.92
N ASP A 129 -10.90 -21.38 26.26
CA ASP A 129 -10.56 -22.72 26.74
C ASP A 129 -9.04 -23.07 26.73
N GLY A 130 -8.15 -22.09 26.50
CA GLY A 130 -6.69 -22.24 26.63
C GLY A 130 -5.96 -23.14 25.62
N LEU A 131 -6.59 -23.57 24.52
CA LEU A 131 -5.94 -24.35 23.46
C LEU A 131 -5.39 -23.43 22.35
N PRO A 132 -4.08 -23.42 22.09
CA PRO A 132 -3.53 -22.65 20.98
C PRO A 132 -4.06 -23.21 19.65
N PRO A 133 -4.41 -22.36 18.66
CA PRO A 133 -4.82 -22.82 17.35
C PRO A 133 -3.73 -23.73 16.76
N SER A 134 -4.14 -24.86 16.17
CA SER A 134 -3.22 -25.95 15.80
C SER A 134 -2.16 -25.54 14.77
N ARG A 135 -2.33 -24.39 14.09
CA ARG A 135 -1.30 -23.68 13.32
C ARG A 135 -1.63 -22.18 13.29
N PRO A 136 -1.00 -21.31 14.11
CA PRO A 136 -1.13 -19.88 13.89
C PRO A 136 -0.50 -19.56 12.53
N ARG A 137 -1.31 -19.14 11.56
CA ARG A 137 -0.75 -18.54 10.34
C ARG A 137 -0.06 -17.24 10.74
N PRO A 138 1.16 -16.97 10.25
CA PRO A 138 1.80 -15.70 10.52
C PRO A 138 0.91 -14.56 10.00
N ARG A 139 0.42 -13.69 10.91
CA ARG A 139 -0.39 -12.52 10.55
C ARG A 139 0.45 -11.56 9.72
N TRP A 140 -0.20 -10.78 8.84
CA TRP A 140 0.48 -9.77 8.01
C TRP A 140 1.59 -10.36 7.13
N ASP A 141 1.39 -11.58 6.62
CA ASP A 141 2.42 -12.35 5.90
C ASP A 141 3.72 -12.59 6.71
N GLY A 142 3.62 -12.52 8.04
CA GLY A 142 4.76 -12.64 8.96
C GLY A 142 5.49 -11.32 9.24
N MET A 143 5.00 -10.20 8.72
CA MET A 143 5.60 -8.89 8.90
C MET A 143 5.17 -8.26 10.24
N PRO A 144 6.09 -7.71 11.05
CA PRO A 144 5.72 -6.82 12.15
C PRO A 144 4.92 -5.59 11.67
N ARG A 145 3.95 -5.19 12.49
CA ARG A 145 3.08 -4.04 12.28
C ARG A 145 3.00 -3.18 13.54
N GLY A 146 3.32 -1.89 13.41
CA GLY A 146 3.18 -0.89 14.46
C GLY A 146 1.89 -0.09 14.32
N ILE A 147 1.59 0.42 13.12
CA ILE A 147 0.45 1.31 12.88
C ILE A 147 -0.88 0.55 12.95
N ALA A 148 -1.82 1.07 13.73
CA ALA A 148 -3.15 0.47 13.93
C ALA A 148 -3.06 -1.03 14.30
N ARG A 149 -2.08 -1.40 15.14
CA ARG A 149 -1.90 -2.77 15.63
C ARG A 149 -3.22 -3.31 16.20
N GLY A 150 -3.60 -4.51 15.77
CA GLY A 150 -4.86 -5.15 16.15
C GLY A 150 -6.08 -4.76 15.30
N ASN A 151 -6.00 -3.71 14.48
CA ASN A 151 -7.07 -3.33 13.57
C ASN A 151 -7.13 -4.28 12.36
N PRO A 152 -8.31 -4.85 12.05
CA PRO A 152 -8.44 -5.80 10.96
C PRO A 152 -8.61 -5.18 9.57
N GLY A 153 -8.72 -3.86 9.50
CA GLY A 153 -8.86 -3.10 8.27
C GLY A 153 -7.67 -3.28 7.32
N ALA A 154 -7.97 -3.10 6.04
CA ALA A 154 -6.99 -3.17 4.98
C ALA A 154 -5.97 -2.01 5.06
N ALA A 155 -4.77 -2.21 4.52
CA ALA A 155 -3.74 -1.16 4.51
C ALA A 155 -4.23 0.12 3.81
N VAL A 156 -4.96 -0.02 2.70
CA VAL A 156 -5.54 1.12 1.98
C VAL A 156 -6.53 1.93 2.81
N ASP A 157 -7.18 1.31 3.79
CA ASP A 157 -8.17 1.97 4.64
C ASP A 157 -7.54 2.65 5.86
N LEU A 158 -6.29 2.30 6.19
CA LEU A 158 -5.63 2.71 7.43
C LEU A 158 -4.43 3.63 7.23
N LEU A 159 -3.72 3.50 6.10
CA LEU A 159 -2.44 4.17 5.85
C LEU A 159 -2.48 5.45 4.97
N PRO A 160 -3.59 5.91 4.37
CA PRO A 160 -3.56 7.15 3.58
C PRO A 160 -3.05 8.38 4.34
N LEU A 161 -3.39 8.54 5.62
CA LEU A 161 -2.88 9.66 6.41
C LEU A 161 -1.39 9.52 6.69
N SER A 162 -0.91 8.33 7.06
CA SER A 162 0.54 8.09 7.21
C SER A 162 1.32 8.28 5.90
N ALA A 163 0.69 8.00 4.75
CA ALA A 163 1.27 8.30 3.45
C ALA A 163 1.35 9.82 3.19
N ALA A 164 0.35 10.60 3.64
CA ALA A 164 0.40 12.06 3.59
C ALA A 164 1.48 12.64 4.52
N ASP A 165 1.65 12.07 5.71
CA ASP A 165 2.72 12.43 6.65
C ASP A 165 4.10 12.16 6.04
N ALA A 166 4.29 11.00 5.40
CA ALA A 166 5.51 10.67 4.67
C ALA A 166 5.81 11.65 3.53
N ALA A 167 4.79 12.02 2.74
CA ALA A 167 4.95 13.05 1.71
C ALA A 167 5.32 14.42 2.30
N THR A 168 4.76 14.78 3.46
CA THR A 168 5.12 16.00 4.21
C THR A 168 6.56 15.97 4.69
N ALA A 169 7.01 14.86 5.28
CA ALA A 169 8.39 14.69 5.70
C ALA A 169 9.36 14.80 4.52
N ALA A 170 9.04 14.19 3.37
CA ALA A 170 9.85 14.27 2.17
C ALA A 170 9.98 15.71 1.64
N MET A 171 8.90 16.51 1.66
CA MET A 171 8.97 17.93 1.28
C MET A 171 9.91 18.74 2.18
N ASN A 172 9.92 18.44 3.48
CA ASN A 172 10.76 19.15 4.45
C ASN A 172 12.23 18.72 4.41
N ALA A 173 12.54 17.60 3.75
CA ALA A 173 13.89 17.06 3.62
C ALA A 173 14.63 17.55 2.35
N MET A 174 13.93 18.24 1.45
CA MET A 174 14.46 18.82 0.19
C MET A 174 14.80 20.30 0.34
#